data_AF-A0A7C6FES1-F1
#
_entry.id   AF-A0A7C6FES1-F1
#
_cell.length_a   1.000
_cell.length_b   1.000
_cell.length_c   1.000
_cell.angle_alpha   90.00
_cell.angle_beta   90.00
_cell.angle_gamma   90.00
#
_symmetry.space_group_name_H-M   'P 1'
#
loop_
_entity.id
_entity.type
_entity.pdbx_description
1 polymer ?
#
loop_
_entity_poly.entity_id
_entity_poly.type
_entity_poly.pdbx_seq_one_letter_code
_entity_poly.pdbx_strand_id
1 'polypeptide(L)'
;KDNAIDIIKDYDVIIDGTDNFKARYLINDVCVGLGKPFVYASIGDYFGQVSVFNLTENSCNYRDLFPDYNTRKNKENTNKGVMGVLPSIAASIQTNEAVKIITNTGDILNNKILTFSIQTNEFLTLNLSSNKKAREESIRRFNNLR
;
A
#
# COMPACT_ATOMS: atom_id res chain seq x y z
N LYS A 1 13.67 5.40 -9.30
CA LYS A 1 12.60 5.91 -10.21
C LYS A 1 12.79 5.28 -11.58
N ASP A 2 13.99 5.44 -12.11
CA ASP A 2 14.37 5.09 -13.49
C ASP A 2 14.27 3.59 -13.81
N ASN A 3 14.20 2.73 -12.79
CA ASN A 3 14.11 1.27 -12.93
C ASN A 3 12.76 0.68 -12.45
N ALA A 4 11.84 1.50 -11.96
CA ALA A 4 10.65 0.99 -11.28
C ALA A 4 9.73 0.22 -12.23
N ILE A 5 9.54 0.74 -13.44
CA ILE A 5 8.70 0.10 -14.48
C ILE A 5 9.33 -1.23 -14.91
N ASP A 6 10.63 -1.23 -15.17
CA ASP A 6 11.34 -2.41 -15.66
C ASP A 6 11.39 -3.54 -14.64
N ILE A 7 11.47 -3.22 -13.35
CA ILE A 7 11.42 -4.23 -12.29
C ILE A 7 9.99 -4.72 -12.09
N ILE A 8 9.02 -3.82 -11.91
CA ILE A 8 7.65 -4.18 -11.48
C ILE A 8 6.90 -4.97 -12.55
N LYS A 9 7.15 -4.74 -13.84
CA LYS A 9 6.42 -5.42 -14.94
C LYS A 9 6.53 -6.94 -14.89
N ASP A 10 7.65 -7.47 -14.39
CA ASP A 10 7.99 -8.89 -14.38
C ASP A 10 7.39 -9.66 -13.17
N TYR A 11 6.70 -8.98 -12.25
CA TYR A 11 6.08 -9.60 -11.08
C TYR A 11 4.55 -9.53 -11.14
N ASP A 12 3.88 -10.53 -10.58
CA ASP A 12 2.42 -10.60 -10.53
C ASP A 12 1.82 -9.82 -9.34
N VAL A 13 2.52 -9.80 -8.20
CA VAL A 13 2.08 -9.14 -6.96
C VAL A 13 3.23 -8.33 -6.39
N ILE A 14 2.97 -7.09 -6.00
CA ILE A 14 3.97 -6.17 -5.45
C ILE A 14 3.72 -5.97 -3.97
N ILE A 15 4.75 -6.20 -3.15
CA ILE A 15 4.72 -6.04 -1.69
C ILE A 15 5.59 -4.83 -1.31
N ASP A 16 5.03 -3.86 -0.59
CA ASP A 16 5.77 -2.68 -0.10
C ASP A 16 6.33 -2.89 1.30
N GLY A 17 7.64 -3.06 1.38
CA GLY A 17 8.41 -3.04 2.64
C GLY A 17 9.20 -1.74 2.84
N THR A 18 8.82 -0.65 2.18
CA THR A 18 9.55 0.62 2.22
C THR A 18 9.14 1.51 3.40
N ASP A 19 10.06 2.38 3.80
CA ASP A 19 9.95 3.25 4.98
C ASP A 19 9.59 4.71 4.66
N ASN A 20 9.51 5.08 3.38
CA ASN A 20 9.34 6.47 2.96
C ASN A 20 8.17 6.63 1.98
N PHE A 21 7.47 7.76 2.06
CA PHE A 21 6.28 8.00 1.23
C PHE A 21 6.62 8.05 -0.25
N LYS A 22 7.78 8.60 -0.62
CA LYS A 22 8.19 8.77 -2.02
C LYS A 22 8.21 7.44 -2.76
N ALA A 23 8.74 6.39 -2.14
CA ALA A 23 8.75 5.05 -2.70
C ALA A 23 7.32 4.49 -2.84
N ARG A 24 6.48 4.64 -1.80
CA ARG A 24 5.08 4.17 -1.82
C ARG A 24 4.25 4.78 -2.94
N TYR A 25 4.36 6.09 -3.14
CA TYR A 25 3.67 6.76 -4.26
C TYR A 25 4.19 6.29 -5.61
N LEU A 26 5.51 6.12 -5.77
CA LEU A 26 6.09 5.60 -7.00
C LEU A 26 5.61 4.17 -7.31
N ILE A 27 5.66 3.28 -6.32
CA ILE A 27 5.18 1.90 -6.43
C ILE A 27 3.70 1.91 -6.82
N ASN A 28 2.87 2.67 -6.10
CA ASN A 28 1.45 2.79 -6.43
C ASN A 28 1.22 3.23 -7.88
N ASP A 29 1.87 4.32 -8.31
CA ASP A 29 1.63 4.88 -9.64
C ASP A 29 2.02 3.87 -10.73
N VAL A 30 3.15 3.17 -10.55
CA VAL A 30 3.57 2.11 -11.48
C VAL A 30 2.62 0.90 -11.45
N CYS A 31 2.18 0.46 -10.26
CA CYS A 31 1.20 -0.61 -10.12
C CYS A 31 -0.15 -0.26 -10.77
N VAL A 32 -0.61 0.99 -10.64
CA VAL A 32 -1.81 1.47 -11.33
C VAL A 32 -1.63 1.40 -12.85
N GLY A 33 -0.51 1.90 -13.36
CA GLY A 33 -0.24 1.93 -14.81
C GLY A 33 -0.05 0.56 -15.45
N LEU A 34 0.44 -0.43 -14.69
CA LEU A 34 0.68 -1.79 -15.14
C LEU A 34 -0.43 -2.79 -14.74
N GLY A 35 -1.45 -2.34 -14.00
CA GLY A 35 -2.52 -3.21 -13.51
C GLY A 35 -2.03 -4.27 -12.51
N LYS A 36 -1.05 -3.94 -11.67
CA LYS A 36 -0.47 -4.87 -10.69
C LYS A 36 -1.10 -4.69 -9.30
N PRO A 37 -1.55 -5.77 -8.64
CA PRO A 37 -1.91 -5.75 -7.23
C PRO A 37 -0.78 -5.21 -6.37
N PHE A 38 -1.13 -4.32 -5.44
CA PHE A 38 -0.21 -3.66 -4.56
C PHE A 38 -0.57 -3.94 -3.09
N VAL A 39 0.21 -4.81 -2.43
CA VAL A 39 0.03 -5.18 -1.02
C VAL A 39 0.80 -4.22 -0.12
N TYR A 40 0.06 -3.39 0.58
CA TYR A 40 0.56 -2.31 1.38
C TYR A 40 0.60 -2.69 2.86
N ALA A 41 1.70 -2.32 3.54
CA ALA A 41 1.76 -2.27 4.99
C ALA A 41 2.46 -0.98 5.46
N SER A 42 2.08 -0.49 6.63
CA SER A 42 2.79 0.59 7.31
C SER A 42 2.65 0.45 8.81
N ILE A 43 3.66 0.94 9.52
CA ILE A 43 3.74 0.88 10.97
C ILE A 43 4.20 2.24 11.53
N GLY A 44 3.88 2.51 12.79
CA GLY A 44 4.38 3.67 13.52
C GLY A 44 3.95 3.62 14.98
N ASP A 45 4.85 3.98 15.90
CA ASP A 45 4.65 3.87 17.35
C ASP A 45 4.22 2.43 17.74
N TYR A 46 2.93 2.23 18.04
CA TYR A 46 2.30 0.92 18.35
C TYR A 46 1.21 0.51 17.35
N PHE A 47 1.08 1.22 16.23
CA PHE A 47 0.01 1.06 15.26
C PHE A 47 0.52 0.48 13.95
N GLY A 48 -0.20 -0.49 13.41
CA GLY A 48 0.02 -1.02 12.08
C GLY A 48 -1.22 -0.91 11.21
N GLN A 49 -1.01 -0.93 9.91
CA GLN A 49 -2.08 -1.00 8.93
C GLN A 49 -1.69 -1.80 7.69
N VAL A 50 -2.65 -2.54 7.13
CA VAL A 50 -2.48 -3.39 5.94
C VAL A 50 -3.68 -3.24 5.01
N SER A 51 -3.43 -3.19 3.70
CA SER A 51 -4.46 -3.13 2.66
C SER A 51 -3.95 -3.73 1.35
N VAL A 52 -4.86 -4.13 0.48
CA VAL A 52 -4.55 -4.50 -0.91
C VAL A 52 -5.15 -3.47 -1.85
N PHE A 53 -4.26 -2.76 -2.53
CA PHE A 53 -4.60 -1.77 -3.54
C PHE A 53 -4.47 -2.36 -4.94
N ASN A 54 -5.15 -1.74 -5.91
CA ASN A 54 -5.01 -2.04 -7.34
C ASN A 54 -5.27 -3.50 -7.72
N LEU A 55 -6.07 -4.24 -6.94
CA LEU A 55 -6.40 -5.64 -7.24
C LEU A 55 -7.18 -5.76 -8.56
N THR A 56 -8.03 -4.77 -8.85
CA THR A 56 -8.78 -4.63 -10.10
C THR A 56 -8.79 -3.16 -10.53
N GLU A 57 -9.24 -2.86 -11.75
CA GLU A 57 -9.37 -1.47 -12.24
C GLU A 57 -10.29 -0.60 -11.36
N ASN A 58 -11.30 -1.23 -10.72
CA ASN A 58 -12.27 -0.56 -9.85
C ASN A 58 -11.85 -0.56 -8.36
N SER A 59 -10.73 -1.21 -8.02
CA SER A 59 -10.22 -1.23 -6.66
C SER A 59 -9.64 0.12 -6.24
N CYS A 60 -9.62 0.38 -4.94
CA CYS A 60 -8.88 1.49 -4.38
C CYS A 60 -7.38 1.39 -4.75
N ASN A 61 -6.74 2.54 -4.95
CA ASN A 61 -5.31 2.73 -5.03
C ASN A 61 -4.82 3.51 -3.79
N TYR A 62 -3.51 3.59 -3.60
CA TYR A 62 -2.92 4.26 -2.42
C TYR A 62 -3.37 5.72 -2.27
N ARG A 63 -3.63 6.43 -3.38
CA ARG A 63 -4.08 7.83 -3.38
C ARG A 63 -5.55 8.00 -2.98
N ASP A 64 -6.35 6.94 -2.96
CA ASP A 64 -7.70 7.01 -2.36
C ASP A 64 -7.62 7.23 -0.85
N LEU A 65 -6.65 6.59 -0.21
CA LEU A 65 -6.39 6.74 1.22
C LEU A 65 -5.52 7.98 1.50
N PHE A 66 -4.51 8.23 0.67
CA PHE A 66 -3.54 9.32 0.84
C PHE A 66 -3.41 10.13 -0.45
N PRO A 67 -4.29 11.12 -0.69
CA PRO A 67 -4.43 11.76 -2.00
C PRO A 67 -3.19 12.49 -2.53
N ASP A 68 -2.51 13.26 -1.68
CA ASP A 68 -1.44 14.15 -2.11
C ASP A 68 -0.13 13.89 -1.35
N TYR A 69 0.91 13.53 -2.12
CA TYR A 69 2.27 13.40 -1.64
C TYR A 69 2.80 14.68 -0.95
N ASN A 70 2.47 15.87 -1.47
CA ASN A 70 2.97 17.12 -0.90
C ASN A 70 2.49 17.38 0.53
N THR A 71 1.29 16.89 0.87
CA THR A 71 0.77 16.97 2.24
C THR A 71 1.44 15.97 3.19
N ARG A 72 2.01 14.89 2.63
CA ARG A 72 2.60 13.76 3.36
C ARG A 72 4.11 13.89 3.54
N LYS A 73 4.82 14.44 2.55
CA LYS A 73 6.29 14.56 2.57
C LYS A 73 6.81 15.32 3.80
N ASN A 74 6.04 16.29 4.30
CA ASN A 74 6.39 17.07 5.49
C ASN A 74 6.07 16.36 6.82
N LYS A 75 5.49 15.15 6.78
CA LYS A 75 5.11 14.36 7.96
C LYS A 75 6.01 13.16 8.20
N GLU A 76 7.10 13.01 7.43
CA GLU A 76 8.12 11.99 7.70
C GLU A 76 8.88 12.39 8.98
N ASN A 77 8.52 11.77 10.10
CA ASN A 77 9.21 11.95 11.38
C ASN A 77 10.25 10.84 11.54
N THR A 78 11.49 11.13 11.16
CA THR A 78 12.63 10.20 11.29
C THR A 78 13.03 9.90 12.74
N ASN A 79 12.55 10.71 13.70
CA ASN A 79 12.91 10.59 15.11
C ASN A 79 11.91 9.76 15.94
N LYS A 80 10.89 9.16 15.32
CA LYS A 80 9.94 8.30 16.01
C LYS A 80 10.35 6.83 15.87
N GLY A 81 10.60 6.18 17.01
CA GLY A 81 10.83 4.75 17.07
C GLY A 81 9.56 3.94 16.77
N VAL A 82 9.75 2.64 16.55
CA VAL A 82 8.65 1.67 16.40
C VAL A 82 8.89 0.51 17.35
N MET A 83 7.83 -0.05 17.91
CA MET A 83 7.95 -1.24 18.74
C MET A 83 8.45 -2.42 17.89
N GLY A 84 9.54 -3.06 18.29
CA GLY A 84 10.29 -4.00 17.43
C GLY A 84 9.53 -5.24 16.94
N VAL A 85 8.45 -5.63 17.62
CA VAL A 85 7.58 -6.74 17.19
C VAL A 85 6.57 -6.35 16.11
N LEU A 86 6.29 -5.05 15.96
CA LEU A 86 5.26 -4.52 15.07
C LEU A 86 5.54 -4.78 13.58
N PRO A 87 6.78 -4.65 13.05
CA PRO A 87 7.09 -5.05 11.69
C PRO A 87 6.75 -6.51 11.40
N SER A 88 7.05 -7.44 12.32
CA SER A 88 6.80 -8.87 12.12
C SER A 88 5.30 -9.18 12.03
N ILE A 89 4.48 -8.51 12.85
CA ILE A 89 3.02 -8.67 12.80
C ILE A 89 2.47 -8.12 11.48
N ALA A 90 2.85 -6.89 11.11
CA ALA A 90 2.41 -6.26 9.86
C ALA A 90 2.84 -7.10 8.63
N ALA A 91 4.09 -7.55 8.60
CA ALA A 91 4.64 -8.37 7.51
C ALA A 91 3.94 -9.74 7.40
N SER A 92 3.54 -10.35 8.51
CA SER A 92 2.81 -11.62 8.50
C SER A 92 1.44 -11.46 7.83
N ILE A 93 0.70 -10.40 8.19
CA ILE A 93 -0.60 -10.09 7.57
C ILE A 93 -0.41 -9.71 6.10
N GLN A 94 0.57 -8.86 5.79
CA GLN A 94 0.90 -8.45 4.42
C GLN A 94 1.24 -9.66 3.53
N THR A 95 2.07 -10.57 4.02
CA THR A 95 2.44 -11.80 3.30
C THR A 95 1.23 -12.71 3.11
N ASN A 96 0.36 -12.82 4.11
CA ASN A 96 -0.88 -13.58 3.99
C ASN A 96 -1.81 -13.01 2.90
N GLU A 97 -1.91 -11.69 2.74
CA GLU A 97 -2.65 -11.09 1.61
C GLU A 97 -2.05 -11.47 0.26
N ALA A 98 -0.71 -11.45 0.14
CA ALA A 98 -0.05 -11.86 -1.10
C ALA A 98 -0.30 -13.34 -1.43
N VAL A 99 -0.21 -14.23 -0.43
CA VAL A 99 -0.54 -15.66 -0.59
C VAL A 99 -1.97 -15.81 -1.08
N LYS A 100 -2.95 -15.16 -0.44
CA LYS A 100 -4.37 -15.22 -0.84
C LYS A 100 -4.60 -14.77 -2.28
N ILE A 101 -3.90 -13.72 -2.74
CA ILE A 101 -3.96 -13.27 -4.14
C ILE A 101 -3.43 -14.37 -5.08
N ILE A 102 -2.25 -14.92 -4.78
CA ILE A 102 -1.59 -15.93 -5.62
C ILE A 102 -2.40 -17.23 -5.69
N THR A 103 -2.97 -17.67 -4.57
CA THR A 103 -3.73 -18.92 -4.48
C THR A 103 -5.21 -18.75 -4.82
N ASN A 104 -5.68 -17.51 -5.02
CA ASN A 104 -7.09 -17.17 -5.21
C ASN A 104 -8.01 -17.73 -4.10
N THR A 105 -7.64 -17.51 -2.84
CA THR A 105 -8.36 -18.04 -1.67
C THR A 105 -8.68 -16.97 -0.64
N GLY A 106 -9.78 -17.15 0.09
CA GLY A 106 -10.16 -16.31 1.22
C GLY A 106 -10.57 -14.89 0.83
N ASP A 107 -10.80 -14.06 1.84
CA ASP A 107 -11.28 -12.68 1.65
C ASP A 107 -10.10 -11.69 1.68
N ILE A 108 -9.74 -11.16 0.52
CA ILE A 108 -8.64 -10.19 0.38
C ILE A 108 -9.05 -8.83 0.96
N LEU A 109 -8.10 -8.09 1.54
CA LEU A 109 -8.27 -6.70 2.01
C LEU A 109 -8.40 -5.68 0.86
N ASN A 110 -9.11 -6.05 -0.21
CA ASN A 110 -9.47 -5.17 -1.31
C ASN A 110 -10.58 -4.21 -0.88
N ASN A 111 -10.43 -2.91 -1.16
CA ASN A 111 -11.34 -1.85 -0.70
C ASN A 111 -11.56 -1.85 0.83
N LYS A 112 -10.58 -2.37 1.57
CA LYS A 112 -10.58 -2.43 3.02
C LYS A 112 -9.20 -2.04 3.53
N ILE A 113 -9.14 -1.43 4.70
CA ILE A 113 -7.90 -1.27 5.46
C ILE A 113 -8.08 -1.92 6.82
N LEU A 114 -7.21 -2.86 7.13
CA LEU A 114 -7.05 -3.36 8.48
C LEU A 114 -6.11 -2.41 9.22
N THR A 115 -6.56 -1.85 10.32
CA THR A 115 -5.72 -1.13 11.28
C THR A 115 -5.67 -1.93 12.57
N PHE A 116 -4.54 -1.86 13.27
CA PHE A 116 -4.37 -2.53 14.54
C PHE A 116 -3.46 -1.77 15.49
N SER A 117 -3.72 -1.94 16.78
CA SER A 117 -2.92 -1.40 17.88
C SER A 117 -2.40 -2.56 18.70
N ILE A 118 -1.08 -2.70 18.80
CA ILE A 118 -0.49 -3.73 19.67
C ILE A 118 -0.44 -3.29 21.14
N GLN A 119 -0.72 -2.01 21.41
CA GLN A 119 -0.82 -1.49 22.77
C GLN A 119 -2.15 -1.89 23.42
N THR A 120 -3.23 -1.93 22.63
CA THR A 120 -4.58 -2.32 23.09
C THR A 120 -5.00 -3.73 22.63
N ASN A 121 -4.23 -4.35 21.73
CA ASN A 121 -4.56 -5.62 21.07
C ASN A 121 -5.86 -5.57 20.25
N GLU A 122 -6.18 -4.41 19.69
CA GLU A 122 -7.38 -4.19 18.92
C GLU A 122 -7.09 -4.23 17.42
N PHE A 123 -8.02 -4.83 16.68
CA PHE A 123 -8.02 -4.90 15.22
C PHE A 123 -9.33 -4.31 14.71
N LEU A 124 -9.24 -3.38 13.76
CA LEU A 124 -10.39 -2.73 13.15
C LEU A 124 -10.24 -2.78 11.63
N THR A 125 -11.27 -3.29 10.96
CA THR A 125 -11.34 -3.22 9.50
C THR A 125 -12.28 -2.11 9.09
N LEU A 126 -11.80 -1.18 8.27
CA LEU A 126 -12.57 -0.08 7.70
C LEU A 126 -12.74 -0.30 6.19
N ASN A 127 -13.90 0.04 5.65
CA ASN A 127 -14.13 0.04 4.22
C ASN A 127 -13.56 1.31 3.59
N LEU A 128 -12.96 1.15 2.40
CA LEU A 128 -12.45 2.23 1.56
C LEU A 128 -13.32 2.37 0.32
N SER A 129 -13.41 3.60 -0.19
CA SER A 129 -14.14 3.92 -1.42
C SER A 129 -13.17 4.43 -2.46
N SER A 130 -13.22 3.85 -3.66
CA SER A 130 -12.40 4.27 -4.79
C SER A 130 -12.81 5.65 -5.29
N ASN A 131 -11.84 6.50 -5.64
CA ASN A 131 -12.03 7.81 -6.21
C ASN A 131 -11.40 7.90 -7.61
N LYS A 132 -12.23 8.22 -8.61
CA LYS A 132 -11.78 8.33 -10.00
C LYS A 132 -10.61 9.31 -10.17
N LYS A 133 -10.64 10.46 -9.48
CA LYS A 133 -9.57 11.48 -9.57
C LYS A 133 -8.23 10.97 -9.04
N ALA A 134 -8.24 10.12 -8.01
CA ALA A 134 -7.03 9.52 -7.45
C ALA A 134 -6.36 8.55 -8.43
N ARG A 135 -7.17 7.75 -9.14
CA ARG A 135 -6.70 6.85 -10.20
C ARG A 135 -6.18 7.63 -11.41
N GLU A 136 -6.90 8.65 -11.87
CA GLU A 136 -6.46 9.54 -12.94
C GLU A 136 -5.11 10.19 -12.63
N GLU A 137 -4.88 10.65 -11.40
CA GLU A 137 -3.59 11.19 -10.98
C GLU A 137 -2.48 10.15 -11.02
N SER A 138 -2.74 8.92 -10.54
CA SER A 138 -1.76 7.83 -10.60
C SER A 138 -1.37 7.50 -12.04
N ILE A 139 -2.34 7.44 -12.96
CA ILE A 139 -2.10 7.21 -14.39
C ILE A 139 -1.27 8.35 -14.99
N ARG A 140 -1.61 9.61 -14.68
CA ARG A 140 -0.84 10.77 -15.12
C ARG A 140 0.61 10.70 -14.67
N ARG A 141 0.85 10.32 -13.41
CA ARG A 141 2.20 10.18 -12.83
C ARG A 141 2.98 9.04 -13.48
N PHE A 142 2.33 7.90 -13.73
CA PHE A 142 2.93 6.78 -14.45
C PHE A 142 3.38 7.17 -15.86
N ASN A 143 2.53 7.88 -16.62
CA ASN A 143 2.87 8.32 -17.98
C ASN A 143 4.08 9.27 -18.00
N ASN A 144 4.30 10.05 -16.95
CA ASN A 144 5.47 10.94 -16.82
C ASN A 144 6.77 10.20 -16.43
N LEU A 145 6.71 8.89 -16.14
CA LEU A 145 7.88 8.04 -15.89
C LEU A 145 8.38 7.34 -17.15
N ARG A 146 7.60 7.36 -18.24
CA ARG A 146 7.93 6.77 -19.53
C ARG A 146 8.71 7.74 -20.42
#